data_AF-A0A168P9B3-F1
#
_entry.id   AF-A0A168P9B3-F1
#
_cell.length_a   1.000
_cell.length_b   1.000
_cell.length_c   1.000
_cell.angle_alpha   90.00
_cell.angle_beta   90.00
_cell.angle_gamma   90.00
#
_symmetry.space_group_name_H-M   'P 1'
#
loop_
_entity.id
_entity.type
_entity.pdbx_description
1 polymer ?
#
loop_
_entity_poly.entity_id
_entity_poly.type
_entity_poly.pdbx_seq_one_letter_code
_entity_poly.pdbx_strand_id
1 'polypeptide(L)'
;MKTPDPYLEVIEQAMDSVTKDLAVIRKGFKDRGIKVYDGHQMTNGVHAEYLCRGYHGKMHLQWGLIKAEVFVLMRKHLGLDVTKYIPNPDMRSNFAEK
;
A
#
# COMPACT_ATOMS: atom_id res chain seq x y z
N MET A 1 12.30 32.36 1.82
CA MET A 1 12.60 31.77 0.50
C MET A 1 12.03 30.35 0.47
N LYS A 2 11.17 30.02 -0.49
CA LYS A 2 10.82 28.62 -0.79
C LYS A 2 11.88 28.15 -1.78
N THR A 3 12.92 27.45 -1.32
CA THR A 3 13.88 26.78 -2.20
C THR A 3 13.26 25.48 -2.66
N PRO A 4 12.75 25.37 -3.90
CA PRO A 4 11.96 24.21 -4.34
C PRO A 4 12.85 22.98 -4.53
N ASP A 5 14.09 23.17 -4.95
CA ASP A 5 14.98 22.11 -5.44
C ASP A 5 15.18 20.97 -4.44
N PRO A 6 15.47 21.22 -3.14
CA PRO A 6 15.62 20.13 -2.18
C PRO A 6 14.32 19.35 -1.92
N TYR A 7 13.15 19.98 -2.08
CA TYR A 7 11.88 19.26 -1.93
C TYR A 7 11.60 18.38 -3.14
N LEU A 8 11.95 18.85 -4.34
CA LEU A 8 11.80 18.07 -5.57
C LEU A 8 12.70 16.83 -5.54
N GLU A 9 13.96 16.98 -5.14
CA GLU A 9 14.90 15.86 -4.99
C GLU A 9 14.37 14.78 -4.04
N VAL A 10 13.81 15.18 -2.89
CA VAL A 10 13.23 14.23 -1.92
C VAL A 10 12.00 13.53 -2.48
N ILE A 11 11.15 14.24 -3.23
CA ILE A 11 9.97 13.65 -3.87
C ILE A 11 10.38 12.65 -4.95
N GLU A 12 11.35 13.00 -5.80
CA GLU A 12 11.89 12.11 -6.83
C GLU A 12 12.47 10.84 -6.22
N GLN A 13 13.29 10.99 -5.17
CA GLN A 13 13.85 9.84 -4.44
C GLN A 13 12.74 8.96 -3.83
N ALA A 14 11.68 9.56 -3.29
CA ALA A 14 10.54 8.82 -2.76
C ALA A 14 9.78 8.07 -3.86
N MET A 15 9.59 8.68 -5.04
CA MET A 15 8.95 8.04 -6.20
C MET A 15 9.75 6.83 -6.70
N ASP A 16 11.08 6.95 -6.76
CA ASP A 16 11.97 5.84 -7.10
C ASP A 16 11.88 4.70 -6.08
N SER A 17 11.84 5.05 -4.79
CA SER A 17 11.68 4.11 -3.68
C SER A 17 10.36 3.35 -3.77
N VAL A 18 9.24 4.05 -4.01
CA VAL A 18 7.92 3.44 -4.25
C VAL A 18 7.94 2.51 -5.45
N THR A 19 8.58 2.92 -6.54
CA THR A 19 8.65 2.12 -7.77
C THR A 19 9.40 0.80 -7.55
N LYS A 20 10.52 0.84 -6.80
CA LYS A 20 11.27 -0.36 -6.41
C LYS A 20 10.44 -1.28 -5.53
N ASP A 21 9.74 -0.74 -4.53
CA ASP A 21 8.90 -1.54 -3.63
C ASP A 21 7.74 -2.20 -4.39
N LEU A 22 7.10 -1.46 -5.30
CA LEU A 22 6.04 -1.99 -6.15
C LEU A 22 6.55 -3.11 -7.06
N ALA A 23 7.77 -3.01 -7.59
CA ALA A 23 8.39 -4.06 -8.39
C ALA A 23 8.62 -5.34 -7.55
N VAL A 24 9.08 -5.20 -6.31
CA VAL A 24 9.26 -6.32 -5.37
C VAL A 24 7.91 -6.99 -5.06
N ILE A 25 6.87 -6.20 -4.78
CA ILE A 25 5.51 -6.71 -4.52
C ILE A 25 4.98 -7.50 -5.72
N ARG A 26 5.08 -6.92 -6.93
CA ARG A 26 4.62 -7.57 -8.17
C ARG A 26 5.38 -8.86 -8.45
N LYS A 27 6.69 -8.89 -8.19
CA LYS A 27 7.49 -10.11 -8.27
C LYS A 27 6.97 -11.15 -7.26
N GLY A 28 6.75 -10.75 -6.01
CA GLY A 28 6.21 -11.63 -4.98
C GLY A 28 4.81 -12.16 -5.27
N PHE A 29 3.98 -11.42 -6.02
CA PHE A 29 2.69 -11.93 -6.52
C PHE A 29 2.90 -12.98 -7.60
N LYS A 30 3.75 -12.70 -8.59
CA LYS A 30 4.09 -13.64 -9.66
C LYS A 30 4.62 -14.96 -9.09
N ASP A 31 5.56 -14.89 -8.14
CA ASP A 31 6.18 -16.07 -7.52
C ASP A 31 5.16 -16.92 -6.75
N ARG A 32 4.04 -16.33 -6.31
CA ARG A 32 2.96 -17.03 -5.59
C ARG A 32 1.78 -17.42 -6.49
N GLY A 33 1.88 -17.17 -7.80
CA GLY A 33 0.78 -17.43 -8.74
C GLY A 33 -0.43 -16.52 -8.52
N ILE A 34 -0.18 -15.29 -8.03
CA ILE A 34 -1.18 -14.24 -7.83
C ILE A 34 -1.13 -13.28 -9.03
N LYS A 35 -2.27 -13.08 -9.69
CA LYS A 35 -2.44 -12.11 -10.76
C LYS A 35 -3.59 -11.18 -10.43
N VAL A 36 -3.33 -9.89 -10.29
CA VAL A 36 -4.37 -8.87 -10.14
C VAL A 36 -4.74 -8.37 -11.54
N TYR A 37 -6.01 -8.51 -11.93
CA TYR A 37 -6.48 -8.21 -13.28
C TYR A 37 -6.95 -6.78 -13.44
N ASP A 38 -7.66 -6.28 -12.43
CA ASP A 38 -8.25 -4.96 -12.46
C ASP A 38 -8.19 -4.33 -11.07
N GLY A 39 -7.99 -3.02 -11.06
CA GLY A 39 -7.89 -2.20 -9.86
C GLY A 39 -8.69 -0.93 -10.09
N HIS A 40 -9.99 -0.96 -9.77
CA HIS A 40 -10.86 0.20 -9.94
C HIS A 40 -10.92 1.02 -8.67
N GLN A 41 -10.65 2.31 -8.81
CA GLN A 41 -11.05 3.28 -7.80
C GLN A 41 -12.56 3.50 -7.92
N MET A 42 -13.28 3.11 -6.87
CA MET A 42 -14.71 3.30 -6.72
C MET A 42 -14.97 4.42 -5.71
N THR A 43 -16.20 4.93 -5.69
CA THR A 43 -16.62 5.98 -4.76
C THR A 43 -16.41 5.60 -3.29
N ASN A 44 -16.52 4.31 -2.95
CA ASN A 44 -16.35 3.78 -1.59
C ASN A 44 -14.95 3.22 -1.28
N GLY A 45 -14.09 3.04 -2.29
CA GLY A 45 -12.78 2.44 -2.04
C GLY A 45 -12.06 1.95 -3.29
N VAL A 46 -11.17 0.98 -3.12
CA VAL A 46 -10.49 0.29 -4.22
C VAL A 46 -11.03 -1.12 -4.32
N HIS A 47 -11.52 -1.48 -5.50
CA HIS A 47 -11.97 -2.82 -5.82
C HIS A 47 -10.93 -3.50 -6.69
N ALA A 48 -10.57 -4.73 -6.36
CA ALA A 48 -9.61 -5.50 -7.13
C ALA A 48 -10.12 -6.91 -7.40
N GLU A 49 -10.00 -7.35 -8.64
CA GLU A 49 -10.20 -8.75 -9.03
C GLU A 49 -8.85 -9.42 -9.22
N TYR A 50 -8.69 -10.62 -8.66
CA TYR A 50 -7.43 -11.34 -8.70
C TYR A 50 -7.63 -12.85 -8.94
N LEU A 51 -6.61 -13.47 -9.51
CA LEU A 51 -6.44 -14.92 -9.55
C LEU A 51 -5.38 -15.30 -8.55
N CYS A 52 -5.65 -16.34 -7.77
CA CYS A 52 -4.66 -17.00 -6.94
C CYS A 52 -4.78 -18.50 -7.20
N ARG A 53 -3.73 -19.13 -7.75
CA ARG A 53 -3.66 -20.59 -7.93
C ARG A 53 -4.85 -21.18 -8.71
N GLY A 54 -5.38 -20.47 -9.71
CA GLY A 54 -6.54 -20.91 -10.49
C GLY A 54 -7.89 -20.41 -9.98
N TYR A 55 -7.95 -19.84 -8.77
CA TYR A 55 -9.19 -19.31 -8.19
C TYR A 55 -9.32 -17.81 -8.38
N HIS A 56 -10.49 -17.38 -8.84
CA HIS A 56 -10.83 -15.97 -8.95
C HIS A 56 -11.43 -15.45 -7.64
N GLY A 57 -10.92 -14.32 -7.16
CA GLY A 57 -11.39 -13.64 -5.97
C GLY A 57 -11.61 -12.15 -6.22
N LYS A 58 -12.39 -11.53 -5.34
CA LYS A 58 -12.63 -10.09 -5.32
C LYS A 58 -12.21 -9.53 -3.97
N MET A 59 -11.62 -8.35 -3.98
CA MET A 59 -11.22 -7.62 -2.78
C MET A 59 -11.78 -6.20 -2.83
N HIS A 60 -12.28 -5.74 -1.69
CA HIS A 60 -12.82 -4.39 -1.52
C HIS A 60 -12.11 -3.74 -0.35
N LEU A 61 -11.35 -2.68 -0.63
CA LEU A 61 -10.63 -1.90 0.37
C LEU A 61 -11.33 -0.56 0.55
N GLN A 62 -11.79 -0.25 1.76
CA GLN A 62 -12.47 1.02 2.05
C GLN A 62 -11.48 2.19 2.05
N TRP A 63 -11.92 3.37 1.61
CA TRP A 63 -11.07 4.57 1.61
C TRP A 63 -10.48 4.92 2.98
N GLY A 64 -11.21 4.68 4.07
CA GLY A 64 -10.71 4.92 5.42
C GLY A 64 -9.43 4.13 5.73
N LEU A 65 -9.42 2.85 5.35
CA LEU A 65 -8.26 1.97 5.51
C LEU A 65 -7.12 2.40 4.57
N ILE A 66 -7.43 2.60 3.29
CA ILE A 66 -6.44 2.93 2.25
C ILE A 66 -5.72 4.24 2.59
N LYS A 67 -6.46 5.29 2.97
CA LYS A 67 -5.88 6.60 3.26
C LYS A 67 -4.91 6.55 4.45
N ALA A 68 -5.28 5.81 5.50
CA ALA A 68 -4.40 5.64 6.65
C ALA A 68 -3.10 4.93 6.26
N GLU A 69 -3.20 3.85 5.48
CA GLU A 69 -2.02 3.09 5.03
C GLU A 69 -1.13 3.91 4.07
N VAL A 70 -1.75 4.59 3.09
CA VAL A 70 -1.04 5.45 2.13
C VAL A 70 -0.30 6.58 2.85
N PHE A 71 -0.88 7.16 3.91
CA PHE A 71 -0.21 8.18 4.71
C PHE A 71 1.07 7.65 5.37
N VAL A 72 1.03 6.44 5.93
CA VAL A 72 2.22 5.81 6.56
C VAL A 72 3.26 5.47 5.50
N LEU A 73 2.86 4.87 4.37
CA LEU A 73 3.76 4.53 3.28
C LEU A 73 4.43 5.78 2.69
N MET A 74 3.68 6.86 2.48
CA MET A 74 4.22 8.13 2.00
C MET A 74 5.32 8.65 2.92
N ARG A 75 5.09 8.67 4.24
CA ARG A 75 6.10 9.09 5.22
C ARG A 75 7.35 8.21 5.17
N LYS A 76 7.17 6.89 5.08
CA LYS A 76 8.27 5.92 4.96
C LYS A 76 9.13 6.20 3.73
N HIS A 77 8.51 6.39 2.56
CA HIS A 77 9.25 6.63 1.31
C HIS A 77 9.89 8.02 1.26
N LEU A 78 9.37 9.00 1.99
CA LEU A 78 10.01 10.30 2.23
C LEU A 78 11.14 10.24 3.28
N GLY A 79 11.50 9.06 3.78
CA GLY A 79 12.58 8.88 4.76
C GLY A 79 12.22 9.32 6.19
N LEU A 80 10.94 9.52 6.49
CA LEU A 80 10.48 9.89 7.82
C LEU A 80 10.32 8.65 8.71
N ASP A 81 10.51 8.82 10.01
CA ASP A 81 10.24 7.77 10.99
C ASP A 81 8.73 7.46 11.06
N VAL A 82 8.42 6.17 10.90
CA VAL A 82 7.06 5.61 10.94
C VAL A 82 6.86 4.59 12.06
N THR A 83 7.85 4.41 12.95
CA THR A 83 7.82 3.40 14.02
C THR A 83 6.55 3.51 14.89
N LYS A 84 6.09 4.75 15.14
CA LYS A 84 4.85 5.03 15.90
C LYS A 84 3.55 4.54 15.24
N TYR A 85 3.59 4.18 13.95
CA TYR A 85 2.42 3.69 13.20
C TYR A 85 2.43 2.18 13.00
N ILE A 86 3.51 1.48 13.39
CA ILE A 86 3.58 0.03 13.30
C ILE A 86 2.58 -0.53 14.32
N PRO A 87 1.54 -1.27 13.90
CA PRO A 87 0.60 -1.85 14.85
C PRO A 87 1.33 -2.88 15.69
N ASN A 88 1.20 -2.75 17.02
CA ASN A 88 1.70 -3.73 17.96
C ASN A 88 1.00 -5.07 17.66
N PRO A 89 1.73 -6.18 17.46
CA PRO A 89 1.14 -7.47 17.05
C PRO A 89 0.02 -7.98 17.97
N ASP A 90 -0.04 -7.48 19.20
CA ASP A 90 -1.03 -7.85 20.22
C ASP A 90 -2.44 -7.23 20.01
N MET A 91 -2.64 -6.29 19.08
CA MET A 91 -3.96 -5.64 18.88
C MET A 91 -4.96 -6.41 17.99
N ARG A 92 -4.61 -7.59 17.45
CA ARG A 92 -5.48 -8.37 16.54
C ARG A 92 -6.60 -9.17 17.23
N SER A 93 -6.72 -9.15 18.55
CA SER A 93 -7.64 -10.04 19.29
C SER A 93 -9.12 -9.64 19.32
N ASN A 94 -9.50 -8.42 18.90
CA ASN A 94 -10.83 -7.88 19.23
C ASN A 94 -11.87 -7.90 18.10
N PHE A 95 -11.62 -8.60 16.99
CA PHE A 95 -12.58 -8.72 15.87
C PHE A 95 -13.32 -10.07 15.82
N ALA A 96 -13.27 -10.87 16.89
CA ALA A 96 -13.90 -12.20 16.95
C ALA A 96 -15.07 -12.32 17.93
N GLU A 97 -15.64 -11.22 18.43
CA GLU A 97 -16.88 -11.25 19.21
C GLU A 97 -17.94 -10.32 18.62
N LYS A 98 -18.80 -10.90 17.77
CA LYS A 98 -20.23 -10.65 17.84
C LYS A 98 -21.03 -11.78 17.19
#